data_AF-A0A933UKN7-F1
#
_entry.id   AF-A0A933UKN7-F1
#
_cell.length_a   1.000
_cell.length_b   1.000
_cell.length_c   1.000
_cell.angle_alpha   90.00
_cell.angle_beta   90.00
_cell.angle_gamma   90.00
#
_symmetry.space_group_name_H-M   'P 1'
#
loop_
_entity.id
_entity.type
_entity.pdbx_description
1 polymer ?
#
loop_
_entity_poly.entity_id
_entity_poly.type
_entity_poly.pdbx_seq_one_letter_code
_entity_poly.pdbx_strand_id
1 'polypeptide(L)'
;MAPDASTAAIRDAYRRAARAHHPDRHGPGASTRMAEVNHAWQVLGDASRRQEYDLSLREPVAFSGTPSPAASTRPMSSEPAFNPLARYQDPPRFPWKLMGVLALVGAAFVLLGVATAGNPKPPVVDNVLEPGDCVAIQANGDAAERLCSEPHDAVVELLVSTGETCPGASEAHRDQQGMGTACVRRI
;
A
#
# COMPACT_ATOMS: atom_id res chain seq x y z
N MET A 1 -2.90 -40.47 16.89
CA MET A 1 -4.11 -40.77 16.08
C MET A 1 -4.11 -42.24 15.78
N ALA A 2 -5.27 -42.87 15.65
CA ALA A 2 -5.34 -44.29 15.30
C ALA A 2 -4.91 -44.49 13.82
N PRO A 3 -4.26 -45.61 13.46
CA PRO A 3 -3.78 -45.88 12.09
C PRO A 3 -4.90 -45.95 11.03
N ASP A 4 -6.14 -46.16 11.46
CA ASP A 4 -7.35 -46.25 10.63
C ASP A 4 -8.14 -44.92 10.56
N ALA A 5 -7.62 -43.82 11.14
CA ALA A 5 -8.30 -42.53 11.14
C ALA A 5 -8.67 -42.07 9.72
N SER A 6 -9.88 -41.54 9.52
CA SER A 6 -10.30 -41.04 8.21
C SER A 6 -9.52 -39.78 7.79
N THR A 7 -9.43 -39.52 6.49
CA THR A 7 -8.76 -38.32 5.95
C THR A 7 -9.39 -37.02 6.46
N ALA A 8 -10.71 -37.01 6.69
CA ALA A 8 -11.43 -35.91 7.32
C ALA A 8 -10.98 -35.68 8.76
N ALA A 9 -10.85 -36.75 9.55
CA ALA A 9 -10.39 -36.65 10.94
C ALA A 9 -8.94 -36.12 11.04
N ILE A 10 -8.06 -36.55 10.13
CA ILE A 10 -6.67 -36.06 10.05
C ILE A 10 -6.64 -34.56 9.69
N ARG A 11 -7.47 -34.13 8.73
CA ARG A 11 -7.60 -32.73 8.35
C ARG A 11 -8.08 -31.85 9.49
N ASP A 12 -9.06 -32.32 10.25
CA ASP A 12 -9.59 -31.56 11.37
C ASP A 12 -8.62 -31.53 12.56
N ALA A 13 -7.87 -32.60 12.79
CA ALA A 13 -6.80 -32.59 13.78
C ALA A 13 -5.66 -31.64 13.40
N TYR A 14 -5.24 -31.63 12.12
CA TYR A 14 -4.25 -30.67 11.62
C TYR A 14 -4.71 -29.23 11.85
N ARG A 15 -5.95 -28.90 11.46
CA ARG A 15 -6.51 -27.55 11.65
C ARG A 15 -6.54 -27.14 13.13
N ARG A 16 -6.86 -28.05 14.04
CA ARG A 16 -6.83 -27.79 15.49
C ARG A 16 -5.41 -27.57 16.00
N ALA A 17 -4.46 -28.41 15.59
CA ALA A 17 -3.06 -28.30 15.99
C ALA A 17 -2.41 -27.02 15.43
N ALA A 18 -2.66 -26.68 14.17
CA ALA A 18 -2.16 -25.48 13.53
C ALA A 18 -2.64 -24.20 14.23
N ARG A 19 -3.91 -24.16 14.67
CA ARG A 19 -4.44 -23.03 15.47
C ARG A 19 -3.86 -22.96 16.88
N ALA A 20 -3.53 -24.10 17.48
CA ALA A 20 -2.97 -24.17 18.83
C ALA A 20 -1.46 -23.86 18.88
N HIS A 21 -0.75 -24.02 17.75
CA HIS A 21 0.68 -23.80 17.66
C HIS A 21 1.06 -22.67 16.69
N HIS A 22 0.10 -21.81 16.29
CA HIS A 22 0.39 -20.72 15.38
C HIS A 22 1.33 -19.68 16.02
N PRO A 23 2.45 -19.29 15.37
CA PRO A 23 3.40 -18.34 15.91
C PRO A 23 2.79 -16.96 16.18
N ASP A 24 1.81 -16.52 15.38
CA ASP A 24 1.10 -15.25 15.61
C ASP A 24 0.36 -15.20 16.97
N ARG A 25 -0.01 -16.35 17.55
CA ARG A 25 -0.74 -16.42 18.82
C ARG A 25 0.15 -16.74 20.02
N HIS A 26 1.29 -17.38 19.78
CA HIS A 26 2.11 -17.99 20.84
C HIS A 26 3.61 -17.64 20.75
N GLY A 27 3.98 -16.73 19.86
CA GLY A 27 5.33 -16.20 19.72
C GLY A 27 6.33 -17.17 19.06
N PRO A 28 7.63 -16.81 19.05
CA PRO A 28 8.67 -17.54 18.31
C PRO A 28 8.84 -19.00 18.73
N GLY A 29 8.61 -19.33 20.01
CA GLY A 29 8.71 -20.71 20.53
C GLY A 29 7.68 -21.69 19.97
N ALA A 30 6.59 -21.18 19.38
CA ALA A 30 5.58 -22.01 18.72
C ALA A 30 5.96 -22.40 17.28
N SER A 31 6.99 -21.77 16.69
CA SER A 31 7.46 -22.08 15.34
C SER A 31 7.92 -23.53 15.18
N THR A 32 8.67 -24.07 16.16
CA THR A 32 9.15 -25.45 16.15
C THR A 32 7.99 -26.45 16.20
N ARG A 33 6.99 -26.21 17.06
CA ARG A 33 5.79 -27.04 17.16
C ARG A 33 4.93 -26.97 15.90
N MET A 34 4.81 -25.78 15.30
CA MET A 34 4.13 -25.62 14.01
C MET A 34 4.86 -26.35 12.88
N ALA A 35 6.20 -26.34 12.88
CA ALA A 35 7.00 -27.08 11.91
C ALA A 35 6.79 -28.60 12.03
N GLU A 36 6.77 -29.14 13.26
CA GLU A 36 6.45 -30.55 13.52
C GLU A 36 5.06 -30.93 12.99
N VAL A 37 4.05 -30.08 13.26
CA VAL A 37 2.66 -30.29 12.79
C VAL A 37 2.59 -30.28 11.27
N ASN A 38 3.30 -29.36 10.61
CA ASN A 38 3.35 -29.29 9.16
C ASN A 38 4.07 -30.50 8.54
N HIS A 39 5.14 -30.98 9.16
CA HIS A 39 5.85 -32.18 8.71
C HIS A 39 4.95 -33.42 8.78
N ALA A 40 4.23 -33.60 9.90
CA ALA A 40 3.25 -34.68 10.01
C ALA A 40 2.13 -34.57 8.97
N TRP A 41 1.64 -33.36 8.69
CA TRP A 41 0.59 -33.12 7.69
C TRP A 41 1.05 -33.44 6.26
N GLN A 42 2.32 -33.20 5.93
CA GLN A 42 2.85 -33.55 4.60
C GLN A 42 2.70 -35.05 4.32
N VAL A 43 2.96 -35.90 5.31
CA VAL A 43 2.86 -37.36 5.16
C VAL A 43 1.40 -37.83 5.27
N LEU A 44 0.68 -37.38 6.30
CA LEU A 44 -0.64 -37.92 6.63
C LEU A 44 -1.81 -37.27 5.89
N GLY A 45 -1.60 -36.07 5.32
CA GLY A 45 -2.63 -35.28 4.63
C GLY A 45 -2.94 -35.80 3.22
N ASP A 46 -2.04 -36.62 2.65
CA ASP A 46 -2.20 -37.26 1.35
C ASP A 46 -2.40 -38.77 1.53
N ALA A 47 -3.37 -39.33 0.81
CA ALA A 47 -3.76 -40.73 0.97
C ALA A 47 -2.69 -41.72 0.46
N SER A 48 -1.99 -41.40 -0.64
CA SER A 48 -0.95 -42.29 -1.18
C SER A 48 0.30 -42.25 -0.31
N ARG A 49 0.73 -41.04 0.11
CA ARG A 49 1.88 -40.89 1.02
C ARG A 49 1.65 -41.53 2.37
N ARG A 50 0.43 -41.42 2.91
CA ARG A 50 0.06 -42.12 4.13
C ARG A 50 0.10 -43.63 3.93
N GLN A 51 -0.40 -44.14 2.82
CA GLN A 51 -0.33 -45.57 2.52
C GLN A 51 1.12 -46.06 2.44
N GLU A 52 2.00 -45.34 1.75
CA GLU A 52 3.43 -45.65 1.69
C GLU A 52 4.10 -45.62 3.07
N TYR A 53 3.76 -44.62 3.89
CA TYR A 53 4.23 -44.53 5.28
C TYR A 53 3.70 -45.68 6.15
N ASP A 54 2.43 -46.05 6.00
CA ASP A 54 1.84 -47.18 6.73
C ASP A 54 2.42 -48.52 6.26
N LEU A 55 2.85 -48.64 5.00
CA LEU A 55 3.56 -49.81 4.47
C LEU A 55 5.00 -49.88 4.99
N SER A 56 5.72 -48.76 5.06
CA SER A 56 7.09 -48.73 5.60
C SER A 56 7.15 -49.07 7.09
N LEU A 57 6.06 -48.83 7.83
CA LEU A 57 5.91 -49.24 9.22
C LEU A 57 5.63 -50.74 9.40
N ARG A 58 5.22 -51.46 8.34
CA ARG A 58 4.85 -52.89 8.40
C ARG A 58 5.99 -53.82 7.99
N GLU A 59 6.96 -53.33 7.21
CA GLU A 59 8.08 -54.14 6.71
C GLU A 59 9.31 -54.02 7.65
N PRO A 60 9.75 -55.09 8.34
CA PRO A 60 11.10 -55.14 8.86
C PRO A 60 12.05 -55.20 7.66
N VAL A 61 12.85 -54.15 7.45
CA VAL A 61 13.85 -54.11 6.37
C VAL A 61 14.91 -55.19 6.59
N ALA A 62 14.62 -56.40 6.11
CA ALA A 62 15.60 -57.44 5.87
C ALA A 62 16.07 -57.30 4.42
N PHE A 63 16.99 -56.36 4.19
CA PHE A 63 17.65 -56.25 2.88
C PHE A 63 18.61 -57.43 2.70
N SER A 64 18.11 -58.55 2.19
CA SER A 64 18.93 -59.64 1.64
C SER A 64 18.76 -59.62 0.13
N GLY A 65 19.79 -59.16 -0.57
CA GLY A 65 19.76 -58.93 -2.00
C GLY A 65 19.70 -60.21 -2.82
N THR A 66 18.83 -60.22 -3.83
CA THR A 66 19.13 -60.73 -5.17
C THR A 66 18.12 -60.12 -6.15
N PRO A 67 18.54 -59.41 -7.22
CA PRO A 67 17.59 -58.91 -8.21
C PRO A 67 17.21 -60.03 -9.19
N SER A 68 15.94 -60.41 -9.21
CA SER A 68 15.37 -61.28 -10.26
C SER A 68 14.75 -60.39 -11.36
N PRO A 69 15.15 -60.54 -12.64
CA PRO A 69 14.62 -59.72 -13.72
C PRO A 69 13.40 -60.41 -14.33
N ALA A 70 12.19 -60.12 -13.83
CA ALA A 70 10.98 -60.50 -14.54
C ALA A 70 9.82 -59.56 -14.23
N ALA A 71 9.32 -58.95 -15.31
CA ALA A 71 7.97 -58.46 -15.51
C ALA A 71 7.52 -57.25 -14.66
N SER A 72 7.46 -56.09 -15.29
CA SER A 72 6.18 -55.52 -15.73
C SER A 72 6.42 -54.19 -16.43
N THR A 73 6.52 -54.23 -17.76
CA THR A 73 6.37 -53.02 -18.58
C THR A 73 4.89 -52.65 -18.60
N ARG A 74 4.40 -52.05 -17.51
CA ARG A 74 3.27 -51.12 -17.64
C ARG A 74 3.82 -49.89 -18.35
N PRO A 75 3.14 -49.34 -19.37
CA PRO A 75 3.42 -47.97 -19.75
C PRO A 75 3.14 -47.15 -18.50
N MET A 76 4.21 -46.53 -17.97
CA MET A 76 4.12 -45.52 -16.94
C MET A 76 3.21 -44.45 -17.53
N SER A 77 1.90 -44.51 -17.22
CA SER A 77 1.06 -43.35 -17.32
C SER A 77 1.81 -42.30 -16.52
N SER A 78 2.28 -41.27 -17.21
CA SER A 78 2.84 -40.08 -16.59
C SER A 78 1.70 -39.44 -15.80
N GLU A 79 1.36 -40.02 -14.65
CA GLU A 79 0.73 -39.28 -13.58
C GLU A 79 1.69 -38.13 -13.29
N PRO A 80 1.25 -36.88 -13.43
CA PRO A 80 2.08 -35.76 -13.05
C PRO A 80 2.46 -36.00 -11.59
N ALA A 81 3.77 -36.11 -11.31
CA ALA A 81 4.28 -36.18 -9.96
C ALA A 81 3.58 -35.08 -9.17
N PHE A 82 2.82 -35.46 -8.14
CA PHE A 82 2.05 -34.52 -7.33
C PHE A 82 3.04 -33.50 -6.77
N ASN A 83 3.04 -32.31 -7.37
CA ASN A 83 3.86 -31.21 -6.92
C ASN A 83 3.04 -30.47 -5.84
N PRO A 84 3.36 -30.62 -4.54
CA PRO A 84 2.66 -29.90 -3.48
C PRO A 84 2.77 -28.38 -3.62
N LEU A 85 3.68 -27.88 -4.47
CA LEU A 85 3.81 -26.47 -4.84
C LEU A 85 3.07 -26.10 -6.14
N ALA A 86 2.39 -27.03 -6.82
CA ALA A 86 1.61 -26.69 -8.03
C ALA A 86 0.53 -25.65 -7.73
N ARG A 87 -0.08 -25.69 -6.53
CA ARG A 87 -1.00 -24.63 -6.06
C ARG A 87 -0.35 -23.25 -5.89
N TYR A 88 0.97 -23.19 -5.78
CA TYR A 88 1.74 -21.94 -5.68
C TYR A 88 2.33 -21.53 -7.05
N GLN A 89 2.34 -22.43 -8.03
CA GLN A 89 2.77 -22.15 -9.40
C GLN A 89 1.66 -21.52 -10.27
N ASP A 90 0.39 -21.59 -9.83
CA ASP A 90 -0.66 -20.81 -10.46
C ASP A 90 -0.39 -19.32 -10.22
N PRO A 91 -0.16 -18.50 -11.27
CA PRO A 91 -0.03 -17.08 -11.09
C PRO A 91 -1.30 -16.55 -10.40
N PRO A 92 -1.18 -15.66 -9.41
CA PRO A 92 -2.35 -15.12 -8.73
C PRO A 92 -3.29 -14.55 -9.78
N ARG A 93 -4.50 -15.14 -9.89
CA ARG A 93 -5.56 -14.68 -10.78
C ARG A 93 -6.09 -13.33 -10.30
N PHE A 94 -5.32 -12.30 -10.58
CA PHE A 94 -5.66 -10.94 -10.23
C PHE A 94 -6.99 -10.58 -10.91
N PRO A 95 -7.97 -10.05 -10.17
CA PRO A 95 -9.30 -9.80 -10.70
C PRO A 95 -9.28 -8.55 -11.59
N TRP A 96 -8.69 -8.65 -12.79
CA TRP A 96 -8.53 -7.56 -13.75
C TRP A 96 -9.85 -6.84 -14.08
N LYS A 97 -10.97 -7.57 -14.09
CA LYS A 97 -12.31 -6.99 -14.26
C LYS A 97 -12.67 -6.04 -13.11
N LEU A 98 -12.39 -6.43 -11.86
CA LEU A 98 -12.63 -5.59 -10.69
C LEU A 98 -11.72 -4.36 -10.71
N MET A 99 -10.45 -4.52 -11.06
CA MET A 99 -9.55 -3.36 -11.19
C MET A 99 -9.94 -2.41 -12.31
N GLY A 100 -10.37 -2.92 -13.47
CA GLY A 100 -10.87 -2.09 -14.56
C GLY A 100 -12.11 -1.29 -14.13
N VAL A 101 -13.04 -1.91 -13.41
CA VAL A 101 -14.22 -1.23 -12.85
C VAL A 101 -13.81 -0.16 -11.84
N LEU A 102 -12.92 -0.48 -10.89
CA LEU A 102 -12.46 0.48 -9.88
C LEU A 102 -11.72 1.67 -10.51
N ALA A 103 -10.88 1.42 -11.53
CA ALA A 103 -10.20 2.48 -12.27
C ALA A 103 -11.18 3.39 -13.01
N LEU A 104 -12.22 2.83 -13.65
CA LEU A 104 -13.27 3.61 -14.32
C LEU A 104 -14.10 4.43 -13.34
N VAL A 105 -14.47 3.84 -12.20
CA VAL A 105 -15.20 4.56 -11.13
C VAL A 105 -14.35 5.70 -10.57
N GLY A 106 -13.05 5.45 -10.31
CA GLY A 106 -12.12 6.48 -9.86
C GLY A 106 -11.97 7.61 -10.88
N ALA A 107 -11.79 7.28 -12.16
CA ALA A 107 -11.71 8.27 -13.23
C ALA A 107 -13.01 9.08 -13.35
N ALA A 108 -14.18 8.43 -13.28
CA ALA A 108 -15.47 9.10 -13.30
C ALA A 108 -15.66 10.03 -12.09
N PHE A 109 -15.21 9.63 -10.90
CA PHE A 109 -15.25 10.47 -9.71
C PHE A 109 -14.38 11.72 -9.85
N VAL A 110 -13.15 11.57 -10.38
CA VAL A 110 -12.26 12.71 -10.65
C VAL A 110 -12.86 13.64 -11.70
N LEU A 111 -13.36 13.09 -12.81
CA LEU A 111 -13.99 13.88 -13.88
C LEU A 111 -15.24 14.62 -13.37
N LEU A 112 -16.06 13.97 -12.55
CA LEU A 112 -17.21 14.61 -11.93
C LEU A 112 -16.76 15.73 -10.98
N GLY A 113 -15.75 15.47 -10.15
CA GLY A 113 -15.15 16.48 -9.27
C GLY A 113 -14.70 17.71 -10.04
N VAL A 114 -13.95 17.53 -11.14
CA VAL A 114 -13.50 18.63 -12.00
C VAL A 114 -14.67 19.34 -12.70
N ALA A 115 -15.68 18.60 -13.16
CA ALA A 115 -16.85 19.19 -13.81
C ALA A 115 -17.73 20.00 -12.84
N THR A 116 -17.72 19.65 -11.55
CA THR A 116 -18.47 20.36 -10.49
C THR A 116 -17.64 21.40 -9.74
N ALA A 117 -16.31 21.37 -9.87
CA ALA A 117 -15.45 22.40 -9.33
C ALA A 117 -15.75 23.70 -10.06
N GLY A 118 -16.36 24.66 -9.37
CA GLY A 118 -16.55 26.00 -9.90
C GLY A 118 -15.21 26.62 -10.30
N ASN A 119 -15.26 27.62 -11.18
CA ASN A 119 -14.05 28.37 -11.51
C ASN A 119 -13.42 28.93 -10.22
N PRO A 120 -12.09 28.89 -10.07
CA PRO A 120 -11.43 29.50 -8.92
C PRO A 120 -11.92 30.94 -8.80
N LYS A 121 -12.38 31.32 -7.60
CA LYS A 121 -12.86 32.69 -7.35
C LYS A 121 -11.74 33.66 -7.70
N PRO A 122 -11.99 34.73 -8.47
CA PRO A 122 -10.96 35.71 -8.76
C PRO A 122 -10.43 36.29 -7.44
N PRO A 123 -9.12 36.59 -7.35
CA PRO A 123 -8.58 37.31 -6.21
C PRO A 123 -9.36 38.62 -6.06
N VAL A 124 -9.74 38.96 -4.83
CA VAL A 124 -10.49 40.16 -4.50
C VAL A 124 -9.57 41.02 -3.66
N VAL A 125 -9.46 42.30 -4.01
CA VAL A 125 -8.78 43.32 -3.20
C VAL A 125 -9.56 43.48 -1.91
N ASP A 126 -9.00 43.03 -0.79
CA ASP A 126 -9.58 43.20 0.54
C ASP A 126 -8.98 44.40 1.30
N ASN A 127 -8.00 45.05 0.68
CA ASN A 127 -7.19 46.17 1.13
C ASN A 127 -6.22 45.81 2.27
N VAL A 128 -6.09 44.55 2.64
CA VAL A 128 -5.13 44.09 3.65
C VAL A 128 -3.84 43.74 2.94
N LEU A 129 -2.78 44.53 3.19
CA LEU A 129 -1.50 44.30 2.55
C LEU A 129 -0.77 43.09 3.16
N GLU A 130 -0.63 42.04 2.36
CA GLU A 130 0.18 40.85 2.67
C GLU A 130 1.45 40.79 1.80
N PRO A 131 2.49 40.07 2.24
CA PRO A 131 3.67 39.82 1.42
C PRO A 131 3.30 39.12 0.10
N GLY A 132 3.68 39.73 -1.02
CA GLY A 132 3.37 39.24 -2.37
C GLY A 132 2.26 40.02 -3.08
N ASP A 133 1.52 40.88 -2.38
CA ASP A 133 0.45 41.67 -2.99
C ASP A 133 1.01 42.79 -3.86
N CYS A 134 0.29 43.09 -4.94
CA CYS A 134 0.60 44.20 -5.82
C CYS A 134 -0.05 45.48 -5.29
N VAL A 135 0.69 46.58 -5.37
CA VAL A 135 0.22 47.88 -4.87
C VAL A 135 0.39 48.98 -5.91
N ALA A 136 -0.55 49.91 -5.89
CA ALA A 136 -0.41 51.21 -6.54
C ALA A 136 -0.04 52.25 -5.48
N ILE A 137 0.98 53.05 -5.76
CA ILE A 137 1.38 54.15 -4.89
C ILE A 137 0.51 55.36 -5.23
N GLN A 138 -0.37 55.74 -4.31
CA GLN A 138 -1.27 56.86 -4.49
C GLN A 138 -0.51 58.19 -4.48
N ALA A 139 -1.16 59.26 -4.96
CA ALA A 139 -0.55 60.60 -5.01
C ALA A 139 -0.17 61.17 -3.63
N ASN A 140 -0.79 60.66 -2.55
CA ASN A 140 -0.45 60.99 -1.17
C ASN A 140 0.76 60.20 -0.62
N GLY A 141 1.29 59.24 -1.38
CA GLY A 141 2.40 58.37 -1.00
C GLY A 141 1.99 57.08 -0.29
N ASP A 142 0.69 56.82 -0.10
CA ASP A 142 0.21 55.58 0.52
C ASP A 142 0.20 54.42 -0.49
N ALA A 143 0.49 53.21 0.00
CA ALA A 143 0.36 51.97 -0.76
C ALA A 143 -1.08 51.45 -0.65
N ALA A 144 -1.71 51.21 -1.80
CA ALA A 144 -3.04 50.65 -1.89
C ALA A 144 -2.99 49.33 -2.66
N GLU A 145 -3.58 48.29 -2.09
CA GLU A 145 -3.67 46.97 -2.71
C GLU A 145 -4.42 47.06 -4.05
N ARG A 146 -3.89 46.38 -5.06
CA ARG A 146 -4.46 46.26 -6.39
C ARG A 146 -4.27 44.84 -6.89
N LEU A 147 -5.13 44.43 -7.81
CA LEU A 147 -4.95 43.18 -8.51
C LEU A 147 -3.66 43.24 -9.33
N CYS A 148 -2.80 42.23 -9.20
CA CYS A 148 -1.59 42.11 -10.02
C CYS A 148 -1.87 42.00 -11.54
N SER A 149 -3.10 41.72 -11.93
CA SER A 149 -3.55 41.75 -13.33
C SER A 149 -3.80 43.17 -13.85
N GLU A 150 -3.93 44.16 -12.97
CA GLU A 150 -4.04 45.57 -13.31
C GLU A 150 -2.65 46.25 -13.25
N PRO A 151 -2.48 47.43 -13.88
CA PRO A 151 -1.27 48.22 -13.72
C PRO A 151 -1.00 48.54 -12.24
N HIS A 152 0.21 48.25 -11.78
CA HIS A 152 0.67 48.44 -10.41
C HIS A 152 2.12 48.95 -10.41
N ASP A 153 2.53 49.58 -9.32
CA ASP A 153 3.82 50.27 -9.23
C ASP A 153 4.89 49.44 -8.50
N ALA A 154 4.46 48.55 -7.60
CA ALA A 154 5.36 47.75 -6.76
C ALA A 154 4.66 46.49 -6.20
N VAL A 155 5.45 45.62 -5.58
CA VAL A 155 5.00 44.42 -4.86
C VAL A 155 5.45 44.50 -3.41
N VAL A 156 4.58 44.12 -2.47
CA VAL A 156 4.87 44.11 -1.02
C VAL A 156 5.82 42.97 -0.69
N GLU A 157 6.93 43.27 -0.03
CA GLU A 157 7.86 42.26 0.51
C GLU A 157 7.54 41.93 1.96
N LEU A 158 7.18 42.94 2.75
CA LEU A 158 6.84 42.81 4.17
C LEU A 158 6.03 44.01 4.64
N LEU A 159 5.14 43.79 5.61
CA LEU A 159 4.47 44.85 6.36
C LEU A 159 5.15 44.99 7.73
N VAL A 160 5.66 46.18 8.06
CA VAL A 160 6.25 46.50 9.36
C VAL A 160 5.35 47.48 10.12
N SER A 161 5.62 47.66 11.42
CA SER A 161 4.84 48.58 12.24
C SER A 161 5.03 50.04 11.80
N THR A 162 4.05 50.90 12.06
CA THR A 162 4.10 52.31 11.67
C THR A 162 5.31 53.00 12.29
N GLY A 163 6.18 53.58 11.43
CA GLY A 163 7.41 54.26 11.85
C GLY A 163 8.64 53.36 11.97
N GLU A 164 8.49 52.05 11.77
CA GLU A 164 9.61 51.12 11.65
C GLU A 164 10.23 51.20 10.24
N THR A 165 11.55 51.05 10.16
CA THR A 165 12.30 51.16 8.90
C THR A 165 12.33 49.83 8.16
N CYS A 166 12.11 49.89 6.85
CA CYS A 166 12.18 48.70 6.00
C CYS A 166 13.60 48.11 5.96
N PRO A 167 13.75 46.79 6.10
CA PRO A 167 15.05 46.14 5.94
C PRO A 167 15.48 46.17 4.46
N GLY A 168 16.77 46.38 4.22
CA GLY A 168 17.34 46.31 2.87
C GLY A 168 17.12 47.58 2.03
N ALA A 169 16.88 47.39 0.73
CA ALA A 169 16.71 48.48 -0.26
C ALA A 169 15.22 48.70 -0.64
N SER A 170 14.30 48.16 0.15
CA SER A 170 12.86 48.25 -0.11
C SER A 170 12.34 49.65 0.24
N GLU A 171 11.47 50.20 -0.61
CA GLU A 171 10.87 51.52 -0.39
C GLU A 171 9.75 51.41 0.67
N ALA A 172 9.72 52.35 1.60
CA ALA A 172 8.74 52.38 2.67
C ALA A 172 7.55 53.27 2.29
N HIS A 173 6.36 52.68 2.23
CA HIS A 173 5.10 53.38 1.99
C HIS A 173 4.11 53.10 3.11
N ARG A 174 3.30 54.10 3.49
CA ARG A 174 2.27 53.89 4.51
C ARG A 174 1.10 53.12 3.91
N ASP A 175 0.56 52.16 4.64
CA ASP A 175 -0.67 51.49 4.24
C ASP A 175 -1.85 52.50 4.21
N GLN A 176 -2.66 52.49 3.15
CA GLN A 176 -3.86 53.33 3.03
C GLN A 176 -4.83 53.15 4.20
N GLN A 177 -4.95 51.93 4.75
CA GLN A 177 -5.78 51.68 5.94
C GLN A 177 -5.11 52.12 7.25
N GLY A 178 -3.84 52.48 7.20
CA GLY A 178 -3.07 52.91 8.36
C GLY A 178 -2.66 51.78 9.31
N MET A 179 -2.66 50.53 8.86
CA MET A 179 -2.28 49.39 9.70
C MET A 179 -0.75 49.26 9.89
N GLY A 180 0.04 49.89 9.02
CA GLY A 180 1.50 49.85 9.13
C GLY A 180 2.23 50.58 8.00
N THR A 181 3.51 50.24 7.86
CA THR A 181 4.36 50.65 6.73
C THR A 181 4.61 49.42 5.86
N ALA A 182 4.19 49.48 4.59
CA ALA A 182 4.50 48.48 3.58
C ALA A 182 5.90 48.72 3.01
N CYS A 183 6.75 47.70 3.12
CA CYS A 183 8.04 47.64 2.47
C CYS A 183 7.86 47.01 1.10
N VAL A 184 8.05 47.79 0.05
CA VAL A 184 7.73 47.38 -1.31
C VAL A 184 8.97 47.39 -2.20
N ARG A 185 8.95 46.51 -3.19
CA ARG A 185 9.93 46.47 -4.27
C ARG A 185 9.27 46.90 -5.56
N ARG A 186 9.80 47.95 -6.19
CA ARG A 186 9.34 48.42 -7.50
C ARG A 186 9.55 47.38 -8.59
N ILE A 187 8.66 47.39 -9.57
CA ILE A 187 8.69 46.52 -10.75
C ILE A 187 8.91 47.31 -12.04
#